data_AF-A0A1G2YVD5-F1
#
_entry.id   AF-A0A1G2YVD5-F1
#
_cell.length_a   1.000
_cell.length_b   1.000
_cell.length_c   1.000
_cell.angle_alpha   90.00
_cell.angle_beta   90.00
_cell.angle_gamma   90.00
#
_symmetry.space_group_name_H-M   'P 1'
#
loop_
_entity.id
_entity.type
_entity.pdbx_description
1 polymer ?
#
loop_
_entity_poly.entity_id
_entity_poly.type
_entity_poly.pdbx_seq_one_letter_code
_entity_poly.pdbx_strand_id
1 'polypeptide(L)'
;MARTATTAAVKRILTKGLTGWEAGKLILQDMIDSHVGRDSVLTEADTAAIQQAPMEGADVRDYNMFMALCRGFHAGHMLGEWTCQDACLQITYLDRALQDAEKRRTVELFESFGPRVVTRRQHEEIAAAQREKKLAFEYGLGYVIEERFYAIAPEAEKEIDEAGVDIESVADFVAAVPEAYADLCKQASDQIHRLHASGRLPAIYHEEDTKEVEPLLSRWKEEALSSQEAMKLLDMLYVTGRQLYECDELPEWKGFIDQYQRHWFDDDERFRHAYAVLENCPEVWLDKNGHYKAPMRPTEWITRSTELFLGLVNHDNKTTKSVERVGAALRDRLDTAEQNIRLFLAIKAVLDAAADAVGLDVPGNEGVLAGPNTRLGAHIALYNLRLEDLKEEQKSWESGATRLEKALKMLPAIEVDGLKPSPDSLKQLKDKTLDDARGEEWLRTKVRSVECVDGINFKQLLN
;
A
#
# COMPACT_ATOMS: atom_id res chain seq x y z
N MET A 1 -20.83 -9.92 36.29
CA MET A 1 -21.69 -11.10 36.03
C MET A 1 -23.00 -10.58 35.46
N ALA A 2 -23.15 -10.61 34.14
CA ALA A 2 -24.40 -10.25 33.46
C ALA A 2 -25.47 -11.31 33.76
N ARG A 3 -26.67 -10.89 34.14
CA ARG A 3 -27.78 -11.81 34.49
C ARG A 3 -28.67 -11.97 33.26
N THR A 4 -28.32 -12.89 32.37
CA THR A 4 -29.24 -13.37 31.34
C THR A 4 -30.42 -14.07 32.02
N ALA A 5 -31.64 -13.56 31.84
CA ALA A 5 -32.84 -14.16 32.38
C ALA A 5 -33.14 -15.48 31.65
N THR A 6 -33.24 -16.59 32.37
CA THR A 6 -33.62 -17.88 31.78
C THR A 6 -35.14 -17.96 31.60
N THR A 7 -35.63 -18.73 30.62
CA THR A 7 -37.07 -18.94 30.37
C THR A 7 -37.83 -19.40 31.63
N ALA A 8 -37.16 -20.17 32.50
CA ALA A 8 -37.70 -20.60 33.80
C ALA A 8 -37.81 -19.46 34.83
N ALA A 9 -36.87 -18.51 34.82
CA ALA A 9 -36.92 -17.32 35.67
C ALA A 9 -38.04 -16.37 35.20
N VAL A 10 -38.19 -16.19 33.88
CA VAL A 10 -39.25 -15.36 33.29
C VAL A 10 -40.64 -15.91 33.62
N LYS A 11 -40.88 -17.23 33.45
CA LYS A 11 -42.15 -17.87 33.83
C LYS A 11 -42.48 -17.69 35.32
N ARG A 12 -41.48 -17.73 36.20
CA ARG A 12 -41.66 -17.55 37.64
C ARG A 12 -41.95 -16.09 38.02
N ILE A 13 -41.47 -15.13 37.23
CA ILE A 13 -41.77 -13.71 37.39
C ILE A 13 -43.20 -13.42 36.92
N LEU A 14 -43.62 -13.95 35.76
CA LEU A 14 -44.98 -13.80 35.23
C LEU A 14 -46.06 -14.30 36.20
N THR A 15 -45.79 -15.38 36.95
CA THR A 15 -46.72 -15.91 37.96
C THR A 15 -46.92 -15.03 39.20
N LYS A 16 -46.05 -14.03 39.46
CA LYS A 16 -46.12 -13.19 40.67
C LYS A 16 -46.78 -11.82 40.45
N GLY A 17 -47.18 -11.52 39.21
CA GLY A 17 -47.57 -10.17 38.81
C GLY A 17 -46.35 -9.29 38.53
N LEU A 18 -46.45 -8.47 37.48
CA LEU A 18 -45.41 -7.55 37.04
C LEU A 18 -45.90 -6.12 37.22
N THR A 19 -45.04 -5.24 37.74
CA THR A 19 -45.26 -3.80 37.63
C THR A 19 -45.19 -3.36 36.17
N GLY A 20 -45.77 -2.21 35.83
CA GLY A 20 -45.73 -1.68 34.46
C GLY A 20 -44.29 -1.45 33.97
N TRP A 21 -43.40 -1.05 34.87
CA TRP A 21 -41.97 -0.91 34.62
C TRP A 21 -41.29 -2.25 34.28
N GLU A 22 -41.50 -3.28 35.11
CA GLU A 22 -40.87 -4.59 34.88
C GLU A 22 -41.41 -5.27 33.62
N ALA A 23 -42.73 -5.18 33.38
CA ALA A 23 -43.37 -5.67 32.17
C ALA A 23 -42.83 -4.99 30.90
N GLY A 24 -42.78 -3.66 30.90
CA GLY A 24 -42.28 -2.88 29.76
C GLY A 24 -40.80 -3.12 29.49
N LYS A 25 -39.97 -3.16 30.54
CA LYS A 25 -38.53 -3.44 30.44
C LYS A 25 -38.26 -4.83 29.90
N LEU A 26 -39.02 -5.84 30.33
CA LEU A 26 -38.86 -7.22 29.86
C LEU A 26 -39.14 -7.33 28.36
N ILE A 27 -40.20 -6.70 27.86
CA ILE A 27 -40.52 -6.66 26.43
C ILE A 27 -39.41 -5.93 25.65
N LEU A 28 -38.95 -4.77 26.15
CA LEU A 28 -37.91 -4.00 25.48
C LEU A 28 -36.58 -4.76 25.42
N GLN A 29 -36.19 -5.43 26.50
CA GLN A 29 -34.99 -6.26 26.56
C GLN A 29 -35.06 -7.42 25.55
N ASP A 30 -36.19 -8.14 25.51
CA ASP A 30 -36.39 -9.27 24.59
C ASP A 30 -36.32 -8.83 23.12
N MET A 31 -36.92 -7.68 22.80
CA MET A 31 -36.84 -7.09 21.46
C MET A 31 -35.41 -6.73 21.06
N ILE A 32 -34.63 -6.13 21.97
CA ILE A 32 -33.23 -5.80 21.71
C ILE A 32 -32.40 -7.06 21.56
N ASP A 33 -32.58 -8.05 22.44
CA ASP A 33 -31.89 -9.33 22.37
C ASP A 33 -32.12 -10.00 21.00
N SER A 34 -33.35 -9.99 20.50
CA SER A 34 -33.67 -10.45 19.14
C SER A 34 -32.91 -9.69 18.04
N HIS A 35 -32.80 -8.36 18.15
CA HIS A 35 -32.06 -7.54 17.17
C HIS A 35 -30.55 -7.74 17.22
N VAL A 36 -29.98 -8.02 18.40
CA VAL A 36 -28.54 -8.34 18.53
C VAL A 36 -28.22 -9.81 18.28
N GLY A 37 -29.19 -10.59 17.78
CA GLY A 37 -29.00 -12.00 17.40
C GLY A 37 -28.94 -12.97 18.58
N ARG A 38 -29.44 -12.59 19.76
CA ARG A 38 -29.67 -13.49 20.89
C ARG A 38 -31.07 -14.11 20.80
N ASP A 39 -31.21 -15.30 21.36
CA ASP A 39 -32.50 -15.99 21.39
C ASP A 39 -33.51 -15.20 22.24
N SER A 40 -34.70 -14.97 21.68
CA SER A 40 -35.82 -14.41 22.42
C SER A 40 -36.23 -15.38 23.54
N VAL A 41 -36.43 -14.82 24.73
CA VAL A 41 -36.82 -15.55 25.94
C VAL A 41 -38.34 -15.57 26.10
N LEU A 42 -39.05 -14.63 25.45
CA LEU A 42 -40.51 -14.53 25.44
C LEU A 42 -41.12 -15.24 24.23
N THR A 43 -42.14 -16.07 24.46
CA THR A 43 -43.01 -16.54 23.38
C THR A 43 -44.09 -15.51 23.06
N GLU A 44 -44.72 -15.59 21.88
CA GLU A 44 -45.88 -14.73 21.53
C GLU A 44 -46.99 -14.81 22.59
N ALA A 45 -47.20 -15.99 23.17
CA ALA A 45 -48.16 -16.20 24.25
C ALA A 45 -47.74 -15.47 25.54
N ASP A 46 -46.45 -15.42 25.86
CA ASP A 46 -45.93 -14.68 27.01
C ASP A 46 -46.12 -13.17 26.79
N THR A 47 -45.82 -12.66 25.58
CA THR A 47 -46.03 -11.25 25.24
C THR A 47 -47.51 -10.85 25.33
N ALA A 48 -48.42 -11.69 24.81
CA ALA A 48 -49.86 -11.46 24.90
C ALA A 48 -50.36 -11.47 26.36
N ALA A 49 -49.83 -12.37 27.20
CA ALA A 49 -50.17 -12.43 28.62
C ALA A 49 -49.71 -11.17 29.37
N ILE A 50 -48.52 -10.64 29.06
CA ILE A 50 -48.02 -9.38 29.64
C ILE A 50 -48.91 -8.19 29.22
N GLN A 51 -49.32 -8.14 27.95
CA GLN A 51 -50.19 -7.07 27.43
C GLN A 51 -51.59 -7.07 28.04
N GLN A 52 -52.11 -8.24 28.42
CA GLN A 52 -53.44 -8.39 29.01
C GLN A 52 -53.45 -8.33 30.55
N ALA A 53 -52.28 -8.22 31.18
CA ALA A 53 -52.18 -8.13 32.63
C ALA A 53 -52.90 -6.87 33.13
N PRO A 54 -53.77 -6.96 34.16
CA PRO A 54 -54.45 -5.80 34.69
C PRO A 54 -53.43 -4.86 35.35
N MET A 55 -53.33 -3.64 34.82
CA MET A 55 -52.45 -2.57 35.33
C MET A 55 -53.29 -1.34 35.67
N GLU A 56 -52.91 -0.62 36.73
CA GLU A 56 -53.64 0.59 37.17
C GLU A 56 -52.68 1.76 37.46
N GLY A 57 -53.17 2.99 37.28
CA GLY A 57 -52.49 4.20 37.73
C GLY A 57 -51.09 4.41 37.11
N ALA A 58 -50.05 4.36 37.95
CA ALA A 58 -48.67 4.60 37.55
C ALA A 58 -48.12 3.48 36.64
N ASP A 59 -48.55 2.24 36.85
CA ASP A 59 -48.08 1.09 36.06
C ASP A 59 -48.45 1.22 34.58
N VAL A 60 -49.67 1.68 34.28
CA VAL A 60 -50.10 1.92 32.89
C VAL A 60 -49.23 2.99 32.21
N ARG A 61 -48.81 4.02 32.97
CA ARG A 61 -47.97 5.09 32.44
C ARG A 61 -46.57 4.59 32.11
N ASP A 62 -45.97 3.83 33.03
CA ASP A 62 -44.62 3.27 32.85
C ASP A 62 -44.61 2.27 31.70
N TYR A 63 -45.60 1.38 31.63
CA TYR A 63 -45.73 0.43 30.54
C TYR A 63 -45.87 1.13 29.18
N ASN A 64 -46.70 2.17 29.07
CA ASN A 64 -46.88 2.93 27.83
C ASN A 64 -45.60 3.67 27.40
N MET A 65 -44.82 4.19 28.34
CA MET A 65 -43.49 4.76 28.05
C MET A 65 -42.56 3.70 27.45
N PHE A 66 -42.52 2.49 28.00
CA PHE A 66 -41.74 1.39 27.42
C PHE A 66 -42.21 0.99 26.03
N MET A 67 -43.52 1.01 25.75
CA MET A 67 -44.03 0.73 24.41
C MET A 67 -43.61 1.81 23.39
N ALA A 68 -43.56 3.08 23.81
CA ALA A 68 -43.02 4.16 22.99
C ALA A 68 -41.50 4.02 22.77
N LEU A 69 -40.76 3.58 23.80
CA LEU A 69 -39.35 3.20 23.67
C LEU A 69 -39.19 2.05 22.68
N CYS A 70 -39.97 0.97 22.77
CA CYS A 70 -39.88 -0.17 21.84
C CYS A 70 -40.03 0.28 20.39
N ARG A 71 -41.03 1.12 20.08
CA ARG A 71 -41.21 1.70 18.74
C ARG A 71 -40.02 2.55 18.31
N GLY A 72 -39.50 3.39 19.20
CA GLY A 72 -38.32 4.22 18.95
C GLY A 72 -37.05 3.39 18.71
N PHE A 73 -36.80 2.37 19.52
CA PHE A 73 -35.68 1.45 19.37
C PHE A 73 -35.76 0.67 18.05
N HIS A 74 -36.93 0.14 17.69
CA HIS A 74 -37.11 -0.54 16.42
C HIS A 74 -36.85 0.39 15.22
N ALA A 75 -37.47 1.58 15.21
CA ALA A 75 -37.26 2.57 14.15
C ALA A 75 -35.80 3.05 14.09
N GLY A 76 -35.19 3.31 15.25
CA GLY A 76 -33.79 3.72 15.35
C GLY A 76 -32.82 2.63 14.92
N HIS A 77 -33.12 1.37 15.23
CA HIS A 77 -32.30 0.24 14.79
C HIS A 77 -32.32 0.13 13.26
N MET A 78 -33.50 0.16 12.64
CA MET A 78 -33.65 0.12 11.18
C MET A 78 -32.96 1.31 10.51
N LEU A 79 -33.15 2.52 11.04
CA LEU A 79 -32.50 3.72 10.51
C LEU A 79 -30.98 3.68 10.68
N GLY A 80 -30.49 3.16 11.82
CA GLY A 80 -29.06 2.98 12.09
C GLY A 80 -28.43 1.97 11.11
N GLU A 81 -29.08 0.83 10.88
CA GLU A 81 -28.64 -0.13 9.85
C GLU A 81 -28.60 0.50 8.46
N TRP A 82 -29.65 1.20 8.02
CA TRP A 82 -29.68 1.82 6.69
C TRP A 82 -28.63 2.91 6.52
N THR A 83 -28.46 3.78 7.50
CA THR A 83 -27.46 4.87 7.44
C THR A 83 -26.03 4.32 7.47
N CYS A 84 -25.78 3.28 8.27
CA CYS A 84 -24.51 2.54 8.22
C CYS A 84 -24.29 1.90 6.85
N GLN A 85 -25.29 1.21 6.30
CA GLN A 85 -25.17 0.56 4.99
C GLN A 85 -24.89 1.56 3.87
N ASP A 86 -25.56 2.71 3.85
CA ASP A 86 -25.32 3.74 2.85
C ASP A 86 -23.91 4.35 3.02
N ALA A 87 -23.48 4.64 4.25
CA ALA A 87 -22.09 5.06 4.52
C ALA A 87 -21.07 4.04 3.99
N CYS A 88 -21.23 2.77 4.35
CA CYS A 88 -20.35 1.68 3.89
C CYS A 88 -20.36 1.55 2.36
N LEU A 89 -21.50 1.75 1.70
CA LEU A 89 -21.60 1.71 0.24
C LEU A 89 -20.81 2.85 -0.41
N GLN A 90 -20.94 4.08 0.10
CA GLN A 90 -20.17 5.22 -0.40
C GLN A 90 -18.67 5.03 -0.18
N ILE A 91 -18.25 4.55 1.00
CA ILE A 91 -16.84 4.25 1.30
C ILE A 91 -16.32 3.16 0.37
N THR A 92 -17.07 2.06 0.17
CA THR A 92 -16.69 0.94 -0.71
C THR A 92 -16.46 1.41 -2.15
N TYR A 93 -17.24 2.39 -2.60
CA TYR A 93 -17.05 2.96 -3.93
C TYR A 93 -15.69 3.67 -4.06
N LEU A 94 -15.30 4.48 -3.06
CA LEU A 94 -14.02 5.17 -3.02
C LEU A 94 -12.86 4.17 -2.86
N ASP A 95 -13.04 3.21 -1.94
CA ASP A 95 -12.11 2.14 -1.65
C ASP A 95 -11.78 1.28 -2.88
N ARG A 96 -12.78 0.98 -3.72
CA ARG A 96 -12.55 0.24 -4.97
C ARG A 96 -11.62 0.99 -5.93
N ALA A 97 -11.74 2.31 -6.02
CA ALA A 97 -10.86 3.12 -6.84
C ALA A 97 -9.43 3.16 -6.28
N LEU A 98 -9.29 3.23 -4.95
CA LEU A 98 -7.99 3.09 -4.27
C LEU A 98 -7.37 1.71 -4.51
N GLN A 99 -8.17 0.64 -4.45
CA GLN A 99 -7.71 -0.72 -4.70
C GLN A 99 -7.18 -0.91 -6.13
N ASP A 100 -7.78 -0.25 -7.13
CA ASP A 100 -7.28 -0.32 -8.51
C ASP A 100 -5.94 0.43 -8.66
N ALA A 101 -5.75 1.54 -7.94
CA ALA A 101 -4.45 2.21 -7.88
C ALA A 101 -3.39 1.35 -7.19
N GLU A 102 -3.72 0.71 -6.07
CA GLU A 102 -2.86 -0.24 -5.36
C GLU A 102 -2.45 -1.41 -6.26
N LYS A 103 -3.43 -2.09 -6.88
CA LYS A 103 -3.18 -3.20 -7.83
C LYS A 103 -2.26 -2.78 -8.97
N ARG A 104 -2.42 -1.57 -9.50
CA ARG A 104 -1.54 -1.06 -10.54
C ARG A 104 -0.10 -1.02 -10.04
N ARG A 105 0.16 -0.42 -8.87
CA ARG A 105 1.52 -0.35 -8.30
C ARG A 105 2.11 -1.73 -8.05
N THR A 106 1.32 -2.67 -7.55
CA THR A 106 1.76 -4.07 -7.39
C THR A 106 2.14 -4.70 -8.73
N VAL A 107 1.32 -4.54 -9.76
CA VAL A 107 1.62 -5.10 -11.08
C VAL A 107 2.81 -4.40 -11.72
N GLU A 108 2.99 -3.10 -11.47
CA GLU A 108 4.16 -2.35 -11.91
C GLU A 108 5.46 -2.86 -11.29
N LEU A 109 5.44 -3.15 -9.99
CA LEU A 109 6.55 -3.80 -9.32
C LEU A 109 6.89 -5.15 -9.98
N PHE A 110 5.89 -5.95 -10.34
CA PHE A 110 6.15 -7.21 -11.07
C PHE A 110 6.67 -6.96 -12.50
N GLU A 111 6.17 -5.93 -13.20
CA GLU A 111 6.66 -5.52 -14.51
C GLU A 111 8.12 -5.05 -14.46
N SER A 112 8.57 -4.43 -13.37
CA SER A 112 9.95 -3.96 -13.22
C SER A 112 10.97 -5.08 -13.05
N PHE A 113 10.57 -6.22 -12.47
CA PHE A 113 11.40 -7.42 -12.34
C PHE A 113 11.36 -8.34 -13.57
N GLY A 114 10.35 -8.23 -14.41
CA GLY A 114 10.17 -9.06 -15.60
C GLY A 114 11.12 -8.71 -16.75
N PRO A 115 11.38 -9.65 -17.67
CA PRO A 115 12.13 -9.34 -18.87
C PRO A 115 11.34 -8.37 -19.77
N ARG A 116 12.02 -7.36 -20.31
CA ARG A 116 11.43 -6.48 -21.32
C ARG A 116 11.34 -7.21 -22.65
N VAL A 117 10.17 -7.19 -23.26
CA VAL A 117 9.95 -7.80 -24.57
C VAL A 117 10.47 -6.87 -25.66
N VAL A 118 11.34 -7.37 -26.52
CA VAL A 118 11.95 -6.64 -27.63
C VAL A 118 11.98 -7.49 -28.89
N THR A 119 12.11 -6.87 -30.06
CA THR A 119 12.39 -7.62 -31.29
C THR A 119 13.86 -8.00 -31.36
N ARG A 120 14.20 -9.00 -32.18
CA ARG A 120 15.61 -9.37 -32.48
C ARG A 120 16.45 -8.15 -32.89
N ARG A 121 15.94 -7.34 -33.82
CA ARG A 121 16.58 -6.09 -34.27
C ARG A 121 16.80 -5.11 -33.11
N GLN A 122 15.80 -4.89 -32.28
CA GLN A 122 15.89 -3.96 -31.16
C GLN A 122 16.91 -4.44 -30.12
N HIS A 123 16.97 -5.75 -29.86
CA HIS A 123 17.98 -6.33 -28.99
C HIS A 123 19.41 -6.15 -29.55
N GLU A 124 19.60 -6.34 -30.85
CA GLU A 124 20.89 -6.11 -31.52
C GLU A 124 21.32 -4.64 -31.43
N GLU A 125 20.40 -3.69 -31.61
CA GLU A 125 20.67 -2.27 -31.42
C GLU A 125 21.06 -1.94 -29.98
N ILE A 126 20.42 -2.55 -28.98
CA ILE A 126 20.77 -2.40 -27.55
C ILE A 126 22.14 -3.00 -27.25
N ALA A 127 22.41 -4.21 -27.74
CA ALA A 127 23.69 -4.88 -27.55
C ALA A 127 24.84 -4.11 -28.22
N ALA A 128 24.62 -3.60 -29.45
CA ALA A 128 25.59 -2.74 -30.13
C ALA A 128 25.88 -1.46 -29.35
N ALA A 129 24.84 -0.80 -28.81
CA ALA A 129 25.02 0.39 -27.98
C ALA A 129 25.78 0.09 -26.68
N GLN A 130 25.52 -1.06 -26.03
CA GLN A 130 26.28 -1.47 -24.85
C GLN A 130 27.74 -1.75 -25.21
N ARG A 131 27.97 -2.44 -26.32
CA ARG A 131 29.32 -2.74 -26.82
C ARG A 131 30.11 -1.46 -27.08
N GLU A 132 29.51 -0.46 -27.71
CA GLU A 132 30.15 0.85 -27.92
C GLU A 132 30.55 1.51 -26.61
N LYS A 133 29.67 1.47 -25.59
CA LYS A 133 30.00 2.00 -24.26
C LYS A 133 31.13 1.21 -23.60
N LYS A 134 31.07 -0.12 -23.63
CA LYS A 134 32.13 -0.99 -23.07
C LYS A 134 33.48 -0.70 -23.73
N LEU A 135 33.52 -0.53 -25.06
CA LEU A 135 34.75 -0.18 -25.78
C LEU A 135 35.31 1.20 -25.40
N ALA A 136 34.44 2.15 -25.08
CA ALA A 136 34.82 3.51 -24.69
C ALA A 136 35.14 3.64 -23.19
N PHE A 137 34.74 2.66 -22.37
CA PHE A 137 34.91 2.70 -20.93
C PHE A 137 36.37 2.54 -20.53
N GLU A 138 36.77 3.22 -19.46
CA GLU A 138 38.10 3.17 -18.88
C GLU A 138 38.07 2.18 -17.70
N TYR A 139 38.82 1.09 -17.82
CA TYR A 139 38.93 0.03 -16.84
C TYR A 139 40.21 0.22 -16.03
N GLY A 140 40.11 0.24 -14.71
CA GLY A 140 41.28 0.26 -13.83
C GLY A 140 42.14 -0.99 -14.04
N LEU A 141 43.47 -0.85 -14.02
CA LEU A 141 44.38 -1.98 -14.21
C LEU A 141 44.22 -3.05 -13.11
N GLY A 142 43.80 -2.66 -11.90
CA GLY A 142 43.46 -3.62 -10.86
C GLY A 142 42.35 -4.59 -11.27
N TYR A 143 41.24 -4.06 -11.80
CA TYR A 143 40.15 -4.87 -12.33
C TYR A 143 40.61 -5.72 -13.53
N VAL A 144 41.51 -5.22 -14.37
CA VAL A 144 42.09 -6.00 -15.48
C VAL A 144 42.94 -7.18 -14.97
N ILE A 145 43.68 -6.99 -13.89
CA ILE A 145 44.46 -8.07 -13.24
C ILE A 145 43.52 -9.10 -12.63
N GLU A 146 42.44 -8.66 -11.99
CA GLU A 146 41.41 -9.52 -11.42
C GLU A 146 40.74 -10.40 -12.48
N GLU A 147 40.22 -9.79 -13.55
CA GLU A 147 39.61 -10.53 -14.67
C GLU A 147 40.61 -11.51 -15.32
N ARG A 148 41.89 -11.10 -15.42
CA ARG A 148 42.95 -11.98 -15.92
C ARG A 148 43.18 -13.16 -14.99
N PHE A 149 43.15 -12.93 -13.68
CA PHE A 149 43.31 -13.98 -12.68
C PHE A 149 42.15 -14.98 -12.76
N TYR A 150 40.89 -14.53 -12.81
CA TYR A 150 39.74 -15.43 -12.95
C TYR A 150 39.77 -16.21 -14.27
N ALA A 151 40.26 -15.61 -15.36
CA ALA A 151 40.46 -16.33 -16.62
C ALA A 151 41.51 -17.47 -16.52
N ILE A 152 42.49 -17.35 -15.63
CA ILE A 152 43.53 -18.36 -15.39
C ILE A 152 43.10 -19.38 -14.30
N ALA A 153 42.32 -18.93 -13.31
CA ALA A 153 41.91 -19.68 -12.12
C ALA A 153 40.41 -19.49 -11.83
N PRO A 154 39.51 -20.01 -12.67
CA PRO A 154 38.06 -19.82 -12.52
C PRO A 154 37.50 -20.45 -11.24
N GLU A 155 38.17 -21.46 -10.66
CA GLU A 155 37.78 -22.04 -9.38
C GLU A 155 37.96 -21.07 -8.20
N ALA A 156 38.91 -20.14 -8.31
CA ALA A 156 39.19 -19.16 -7.26
C ALA A 156 38.13 -18.05 -7.18
N GLU A 157 37.51 -17.70 -8.31
CA GLU A 157 36.39 -16.73 -8.39
C GLU A 157 35.28 -17.12 -7.40
N LYS A 158 34.88 -18.40 -7.43
CA LYS A 158 33.83 -18.92 -6.54
C LYS A 158 34.21 -18.87 -5.06
N GLU A 159 35.46 -19.16 -4.73
CA GLU A 159 35.93 -19.14 -3.33
C GLU A 159 35.99 -17.71 -2.77
N ILE A 160 36.38 -16.74 -3.60
CA ILE A 160 36.42 -15.32 -3.24
C ILE A 160 35.00 -14.76 -3.10
N ASP A 161 34.09 -15.09 -4.04
CA ASP A 161 32.67 -14.71 -3.96
C ASP A 161 31.99 -15.27 -2.69
N GLU A 162 32.25 -16.53 -2.35
CA GLU A 162 31.70 -17.17 -1.14
C GLU A 162 32.24 -16.56 0.16
N ALA A 163 33.43 -15.96 0.12
CA ALA A 163 34.01 -15.25 1.25
C ALA A 163 33.35 -13.89 1.50
N GLY A 164 32.64 -13.33 0.51
CA GLY A 164 31.87 -12.08 0.64
C GLY A 164 32.73 -10.87 0.98
N VAL A 165 33.96 -10.83 0.48
CA VAL A 165 34.89 -9.71 0.68
C VAL A 165 34.52 -8.59 -0.29
N ASP A 166 34.40 -7.36 0.21
CA ASP A 166 34.21 -6.17 -0.61
C ASP A 166 35.58 -5.73 -1.16
N ILE A 167 35.73 -5.78 -2.48
CA ILE A 167 37.01 -5.50 -3.16
C ILE A 167 36.93 -4.12 -3.78
N GLU A 168 37.56 -3.13 -3.15
CA GLU A 168 37.60 -1.74 -3.62
C GLU A 168 38.96 -1.34 -4.21
N SER A 169 40.00 -2.16 -3.99
CA SER A 169 41.37 -1.89 -4.45
C SER A 169 42.14 -3.17 -4.83
N VAL A 170 43.26 -3.01 -5.55
CA VAL A 170 44.18 -4.13 -5.84
C VAL A 170 44.68 -4.80 -4.56
N ALA A 171 44.89 -4.02 -3.49
CA ALA A 171 45.36 -4.54 -2.23
C ALA A 171 44.32 -5.46 -1.56
N ASP A 172 43.04 -5.08 -1.62
CA ASP A 172 41.93 -5.88 -1.09
C ASP A 172 41.77 -7.17 -1.89
N PHE A 173 41.85 -7.08 -3.23
CA PHE A 173 41.82 -8.25 -4.11
C PHE A 173 42.94 -9.24 -3.77
N VAL A 174 44.20 -8.77 -3.73
CA VAL A 174 45.35 -9.64 -3.44
C VAL A 174 45.25 -10.26 -2.04
N ALA A 175 44.68 -9.55 -1.07
CA ALA A 175 44.44 -10.09 0.27
C ALA A 175 43.30 -11.12 0.32
N ALA A 176 42.31 -11.01 -0.57
CA ALA A 176 41.19 -11.93 -0.68
C ALA A 176 41.56 -13.24 -1.41
N VAL A 177 42.59 -13.22 -2.27
CA VAL A 177 43.05 -14.41 -2.98
C VAL A 177 43.54 -15.49 -2.00
N PRO A 178 42.98 -16.72 -2.05
CA PRO A 178 43.46 -17.81 -1.20
C PRO A 178 44.92 -18.15 -1.47
N GLU A 179 45.66 -18.55 -0.43
CA GLU A 179 47.10 -18.84 -0.51
C GLU A 179 47.43 -19.88 -1.60
N ALA A 180 46.51 -20.83 -1.85
CA ALA A 180 46.64 -21.84 -2.90
C ALA A 180 46.73 -21.25 -4.34
N TYR A 181 46.23 -20.04 -4.55
CA TYR A 181 46.21 -19.35 -5.84
C TYR A 181 47.12 -18.11 -5.90
N ALA A 182 47.91 -17.84 -4.86
CA ALA A 182 48.78 -16.67 -4.77
C ALA A 182 49.78 -16.56 -5.94
N ASP A 183 50.35 -17.69 -6.36
CA ASP A 183 51.26 -17.74 -7.52
C ASP A 183 50.56 -17.39 -8.84
N LEU A 184 49.28 -17.76 -8.99
CA LEU A 184 48.48 -17.44 -10.19
C LEU A 184 48.07 -15.97 -10.20
N CYS A 185 47.75 -15.39 -9.04
CA CYS A 185 47.50 -13.95 -8.92
C CYS A 185 48.75 -13.13 -9.26
N LYS A 186 49.92 -13.59 -8.80
CA LYS A 186 51.21 -13.00 -9.20
C LYS A 186 51.44 -13.15 -10.70
N GLN A 187 51.18 -14.32 -11.28
CA GLN A 187 51.31 -14.54 -12.72
C GLN A 187 50.41 -13.60 -13.54
N ALA A 188 49.16 -13.38 -13.12
CA ALA A 188 48.26 -12.43 -13.76
C ALA A 188 48.83 -11.00 -13.71
N SER A 189 49.30 -10.58 -12.53
CA SER A 189 49.89 -9.26 -12.31
C SER A 189 51.14 -9.03 -13.16
N ASP A 190 52.06 -10.00 -13.18
CA ASP A 190 53.29 -9.97 -13.98
C ASP A 190 52.98 -9.95 -15.49
N GLN A 191 51.93 -10.66 -15.93
CA GLN A 191 51.48 -10.64 -17.32
C GLN A 191 50.96 -9.24 -17.72
N ILE A 192 50.11 -8.62 -16.91
CA ILE A 192 49.61 -7.26 -17.20
C ILE A 192 50.74 -6.25 -17.16
N HIS A 193 51.66 -6.34 -16.19
CA HIS A 193 52.83 -5.48 -16.12
C HIS A 193 53.70 -5.59 -17.38
N ARG A 194 53.98 -6.81 -17.85
CA ARG A 194 54.73 -7.07 -19.11
C ARG A 194 54.03 -6.46 -20.32
N LEU A 195 52.70 -6.58 -20.42
CA LEU A 195 51.92 -5.99 -21.51
C LEU A 195 51.98 -4.46 -21.51
N HIS A 196 51.91 -3.86 -20.33
CA HIS A 196 52.07 -2.43 -20.15
C HIS A 196 53.50 -1.96 -20.52
N ALA A 197 54.53 -2.59 -19.96
CA ALA A 197 55.93 -2.24 -20.19
C ALA A 197 56.37 -2.40 -21.66
N SER A 198 55.80 -3.38 -22.37
CA SER A 198 56.05 -3.59 -23.81
C SER A 198 55.25 -2.65 -24.71
N GLY A 199 54.38 -1.79 -24.15
CA GLY A 199 53.52 -0.87 -24.90
C GLY A 199 52.36 -1.55 -25.62
N ARG A 200 52.14 -2.86 -25.40
CA ARG A 200 51.02 -3.62 -25.99
C ARG A 200 49.69 -3.33 -25.29
N LEU A 201 49.74 -2.86 -24.06
CA LEU A 201 48.60 -2.39 -23.30
C LEU A 201 48.93 -1.02 -22.66
N PRO A 202 48.92 0.07 -23.44
CA PRO A 202 49.33 1.37 -22.93
C PRO A 202 48.28 1.92 -21.98
N ALA A 203 48.65 2.12 -20.71
CA ALA A 203 47.76 2.66 -19.70
C ALA A 203 47.74 4.19 -19.74
N ILE A 204 46.61 4.74 -19.34
CA ILE A 204 46.36 6.18 -19.14
C ILE A 204 46.10 6.44 -17.66
N TYR A 205 46.18 7.69 -17.25
CA TYR A 205 45.85 8.15 -15.90
C TYR A 205 45.23 9.55 -16.01
N HIS A 206 44.45 9.95 -15.00
CA HIS A 206 43.81 11.26 -15.00
C HIS A 206 44.82 12.37 -14.72
N GLU A 207 44.57 13.57 -15.28
CA GLU A 207 45.49 14.71 -15.15
C GLU A 207 45.76 15.08 -13.69
N GLU A 208 44.75 14.90 -12.83
CA GLU A 208 44.81 15.16 -11.39
C GLU A 208 45.85 14.30 -10.67
N ASP A 209 46.10 13.08 -11.16
CA ASP A 209 47.02 12.10 -10.57
C ASP A 209 48.45 12.23 -11.11
N THR A 210 48.68 13.09 -12.10
CA THR A 210 49.98 13.22 -12.81
C THR A 210 51.17 13.36 -11.87
N LYS A 211 51.04 14.19 -10.83
CA LYS A 211 52.12 14.47 -9.86
C LYS A 211 52.52 13.23 -9.05
N GLU A 212 51.61 12.28 -8.93
CA GLU A 212 51.81 11.06 -8.15
C GLU A 212 52.16 9.87 -9.05
N VAL A 213 51.52 9.76 -10.21
CA VAL A 213 51.70 8.65 -11.16
C VAL A 213 53.03 8.72 -11.89
N GLU A 214 53.49 9.89 -12.36
CA GLU A 214 54.76 10.01 -13.10
C GLU A 214 56.01 9.51 -12.35
N PRO A 215 56.25 9.87 -11.06
CA PRO A 215 57.39 9.35 -10.33
C PRO A 215 57.28 7.85 -10.05
N LEU A 216 56.06 7.35 -9.80
CA LEU A 216 55.81 5.92 -9.59
C LEU A 216 56.03 5.12 -10.89
N LEU A 217 55.53 5.59 -12.03
CA LEU A 217 55.78 4.99 -13.35
C LEU A 217 57.26 4.93 -13.70
N SER A 218 58.01 5.99 -13.38
CA SER A 218 59.46 6.05 -13.61
C SER A 218 60.19 4.98 -12.79
N ARG A 219 59.85 4.86 -11.49
CA ARG A 219 60.40 3.84 -10.60
C ARG A 219 59.91 2.42 -10.93
N TRP A 220 58.71 2.27 -11.51
CA TRP A 220 58.18 0.98 -11.93
C TRP A 220 59.01 0.37 -13.07
N LYS A 221 59.43 1.22 -14.02
CA LYS A 221 60.31 0.82 -15.13
C LYS A 221 61.71 0.40 -14.67
N GLU A 222 62.15 0.90 -13.52
CA GLU A 222 63.44 0.59 -12.90
C GLU A 222 63.35 -0.59 -11.90
N GLU A 223 62.19 -1.28 -11.82
CA GLU A 223 61.91 -2.36 -10.85
C GLU A 223 62.16 -1.95 -9.38
N ALA A 224 62.02 -0.65 -9.07
CA ALA A 224 62.39 -0.05 -7.78
C ALA A 224 61.19 0.34 -6.91
N LEU A 225 59.99 -0.17 -7.22
CA LEU A 225 58.77 0.02 -6.42
C LEU A 225 58.64 -1.05 -5.35
N SER A 226 58.22 -0.64 -4.15
CA SER A 226 57.69 -1.59 -3.17
C SER A 226 56.32 -2.13 -3.60
N SER A 227 55.92 -3.29 -3.06
CA SER A 227 54.62 -3.90 -3.39
C SER A 227 53.44 -2.98 -3.13
N GLN A 228 53.49 -2.19 -2.04
CA GLN A 228 52.42 -1.24 -1.70
C GLN A 228 52.35 -0.07 -2.69
N GLU A 229 53.50 0.44 -3.14
CA GLU A 229 53.54 1.51 -4.14
C GLU A 229 53.10 1.00 -5.53
N ALA A 230 53.38 -0.26 -5.86
CA ALA A 230 52.91 -0.90 -7.09
C ALA A 230 51.39 -1.09 -7.10
N MET A 231 50.80 -1.56 -6.00
CA MET A 231 49.34 -1.69 -5.87
C MET A 231 48.66 -0.32 -6.01
N LYS A 232 49.16 0.70 -5.31
CA LYS A 232 48.65 2.06 -5.41
C LYS A 232 48.71 2.61 -6.84
N LEU A 233 49.82 2.36 -7.55
CA LEU A 233 49.97 2.75 -8.95
C LEU A 233 48.95 2.06 -9.85
N LEU A 234 48.69 0.76 -9.64
CA LEU A 234 47.71 0.01 -10.42
C LEU A 234 46.27 0.52 -10.22
N ASP A 235 45.93 1.02 -9.04
CA ASP A 235 44.62 1.64 -8.77
C ASP A 235 44.42 2.98 -9.52
N MET A 236 45.52 3.65 -9.91
CA MET A 236 45.47 4.94 -10.62
C MET A 236 45.65 4.83 -12.14
N LEU A 237 45.90 3.63 -12.65
CA LEU A 237 46.12 3.37 -14.07
C LEU A 237 44.90 2.75 -14.70
N TYR A 238 44.56 3.22 -15.89
CA TYR A 238 43.39 2.79 -16.64
C TYR A 238 43.76 2.35 -18.05
N VAL A 239 42.92 1.52 -18.64
CA VAL A 239 42.98 1.13 -20.05
C VAL A 239 41.56 1.16 -20.62
N THR A 240 41.44 1.57 -21.87
CA THR A 240 40.14 1.58 -22.55
C THR A 240 39.71 0.16 -22.91
N GLY A 241 38.40 -0.10 -22.91
CA GLY A 241 37.85 -1.37 -23.39
C GLY A 241 38.29 -1.71 -24.82
N ARG A 242 38.53 -0.70 -25.67
CA ARG A 242 39.08 -0.89 -27.02
C ARG A 242 40.49 -1.50 -26.98
N GLN A 243 41.37 -0.97 -26.14
CA GLN A 243 42.73 -1.51 -26.01
C GLN A 243 42.71 -2.96 -25.52
N LEU A 244 41.83 -3.27 -24.56
CA LEU A 244 41.62 -4.62 -24.05
C LEU A 244 41.08 -5.56 -25.14
N TYR A 245 40.10 -5.11 -25.93
CA TYR A 245 39.52 -5.89 -27.03
C TYR A 245 40.54 -6.23 -28.14
N GLU A 246 41.44 -5.30 -28.44
CA GLU A 246 42.48 -5.44 -29.46
C GLU A 246 43.70 -6.25 -28.97
N CYS A 247 43.80 -6.51 -27.66
CA CYS A 247 44.91 -7.26 -27.07
C CYS A 247 44.73 -8.77 -27.24
N ASP A 248 45.44 -9.38 -28.18
CA ASP A 248 45.36 -10.84 -28.42
C ASP A 248 45.83 -11.71 -27.24
N GLU A 249 46.64 -11.16 -26.32
CA GLU A 249 47.11 -11.87 -25.13
C GLU A 249 46.08 -11.89 -23.99
N LEU A 250 44.95 -11.18 -24.14
CA LEU A 250 43.85 -11.09 -23.17
C LEU A 250 42.49 -11.45 -23.84
N PRO A 251 42.32 -12.70 -24.33
CA PRO A 251 41.16 -13.11 -25.12
C PRO A 251 39.81 -13.02 -24.39
N GLU A 252 39.80 -13.10 -23.05
CA GLU A 252 38.62 -12.96 -22.20
C GLU A 252 37.85 -11.66 -22.47
N TRP A 253 38.56 -10.58 -22.79
CA TRP A 253 37.96 -9.27 -23.05
C TRP A 253 37.15 -9.24 -24.35
N LYS A 254 37.48 -10.08 -25.35
CA LYS A 254 36.66 -10.15 -26.58
C LYS A 254 35.25 -10.66 -26.27
N GLY A 255 35.17 -11.74 -25.50
CA GLY A 255 33.89 -12.29 -25.04
C GLY A 255 33.12 -11.32 -24.15
N PHE A 256 33.81 -10.73 -23.17
CA PHE A 256 33.23 -9.74 -22.26
C PHE A 256 32.63 -8.52 -22.97
N ILE A 257 33.35 -7.95 -23.96
CA ILE A 257 32.90 -6.77 -24.71
C ILE A 257 31.76 -7.10 -25.67
N ASP A 258 31.81 -8.26 -26.35
CA ASP A 258 30.80 -8.63 -27.35
C ASP A 258 29.50 -9.17 -26.71
N GLN A 259 29.58 -9.69 -25.49
CA GLN A 259 28.41 -10.20 -24.77
C GLN A 259 27.61 -9.08 -24.08
N TYR A 260 26.29 -9.11 -24.25
CA TYR A 260 25.40 -8.28 -23.46
C TYR A 260 25.44 -8.71 -21.99
N GLN A 261 25.70 -7.76 -21.10
CA GLN A 261 25.68 -7.95 -19.66
C GLN A 261 24.61 -7.09 -19.01
N ARG A 262 23.76 -7.73 -18.21
CA ARG A 262 22.81 -7.03 -17.37
C ARG A 262 23.59 -6.33 -16.24
N HIS A 263 23.23 -5.10 -15.90
CA HIS A 263 23.83 -4.32 -14.79
C HIS A 263 25.27 -3.80 -14.98
N TRP A 264 25.85 -3.86 -16.18
CA TRP A 264 27.19 -3.29 -16.43
C TRP A 264 27.24 -1.74 -16.43
N PHE A 265 26.10 -1.08 -16.63
CA PHE A 265 25.95 0.37 -16.53
C PHE A 265 24.59 0.68 -15.95
N ASP A 266 24.53 0.89 -14.64
CA ASP A 266 23.27 1.22 -14.02
C ASP A 266 22.76 2.58 -14.53
N ASP A 267 23.57 3.56 -14.94
CA ASP A 267 23.00 4.86 -15.34
C ASP A 267 22.18 4.87 -16.65
N ASP A 268 22.22 3.79 -17.44
CA ASP A 268 21.41 3.68 -18.66
C ASP A 268 20.31 2.64 -18.50
N GLU A 269 19.06 3.10 -18.46
CA GLU A 269 17.89 2.22 -18.33
C GLU A 269 17.87 1.09 -19.35
N ARG A 270 18.48 1.26 -20.54
CA ARG A 270 18.55 0.21 -21.55
C ARG A 270 19.35 -1.02 -21.13
N PHE A 271 20.20 -0.93 -20.11
CA PHE A 271 21.10 -2.03 -19.70
C PHE A 271 20.70 -2.68 -18.37
N ARG A 272 19.65 -2.15 -17.71
CA ARG A 272 19.14 -2.65 -16.43
C ARG A 272 18.24 -3.88 -16.54
N HIS A 273 17.81 -4.23 -17.75
CA HIS A 273 16.76 -5.22 -17.97
C HIS A 273 17.29 -6.53 -18.52
N ALA A 274 16.66 -7.62 -18.11
CA ALA A 274 16.64 -8.85 -18.89
C ALA A 274 15.74 -8.62 -20.11
N TYR A 275 16.08 -9.24 -21.25
CA TYR A 275 15.32 -9.09 -22.48
C TYR A 275 14.74 -10.42 -22.95
N ALA A 276 13.44 -10.41 -23.26
CA ALA A 276 12.76 -11.49 -23.97
C ALA A 276 12.70 -11.13 -25.44
N VAL A 277 13.46 -11.83 -26.27
CA VAL A 277 13.63 -11.51 -27.69
C VAL A 277 12.59 -12.26 -28.54
N LEU A 278 11.75 -11.51 -29.24
CA LEU A 278 10.81 -12.05 -30.22
C LEU A 278 11.50 -12.22 -31.58
N GLU A 279 11.64 -13.47 -32.02
CA GLU A 279 12.22 -13.79 -33.34
C GLU A 279 11.31 -13.40 -34.50
N ASN A 280 10.01 -13.71 -34.37
CA ASN A 280 9.00 -13.47 -35.41
C ASN A 280 7.85 -12.65 -34.83
N CYS A 281 8.03 -11.33 -34.76
CA CYS A 281 7.01 -10.41 -34.24
C CYS A 281 6.01 -10.00 -35.34
N PRO A 282 4.69 -10.21 -35.17
CA PRO A 282 3.68 -9.75 -36.11
C PRO A 282 3.71 -8.23 -36.34
N GLU A 283 3.46 -7.78 -37.59
CA GLU A 283 3.46 -6.34 -37.95
C GLU A 283 2.50 -5.49 -37.10
N VAL A 284 1.40 -6.07 -36.64
CA VAL A 284 0.45 -5.41 -35.74
C VAL A 284 1.06 -5.00 -34.40
N TRP A 285 2.18 -5.62 -33.98
CA TRP A 285 2.94 -5.32 -32.78
C TRP A 285 4.30 -4.67 -33.08
N LEU A 286 4.50 -4.16 -34.30
CA LEU A 286 5.68 -3.39 -34.67
C LEU A 286 5.34 -1.90 -34.79
N ASP A 287 6.22 -1.05 -34.29
CA ASP A 287 6.19 0.37 -34.59
C ASP A 287 6.81 0.66 -35.98
N LYS A 288 6.90 1.94 -36.35
CA LYS A 288 7.49 2.38 -37.63
C LYS A 288 8.97 2.02 -37.80
N ASN A 289 9.68 1.72 -36.72
CA ASN A 289 11.10 1.37 -36.71
C ASN A 289 11.31 -0.16 -36.67
N GLY A 290 10.24 -0.96 -36.56
CA GLY A 290 10.33 -2.40 -36.36
C GLY A 290 10.65 -2.79 -34.91
N HIS A 291 10.45 -1.88 -33.96
CA HIS A 291 10.53 -2.16 -32.54
C HIS A 291 9.22 -2.73 -32.03
N TYR A 292 9.29 -3.50 -30.96
CA TYR A 292 8.08 -4.06 -30.34
C TYR A 292 7.25 -2.92 -29.76
N LYS A 293 6.07 -2.66 -30.34
CA LYS A 293 5.04 -1.86 -29.68
C LYS A 293 4.18 -2.82 -28.87
N ALA A 294 4.39 -2.82 -27.56
CA ALA A 294 3.56 -3.60 -26.66
C ALA A 294 2.08 -3.22 -26.83
N PRO A 295 1.13 -4.16 -26.61
CA PRO A 295 -0.18 -3.73 -26.13
C PRO A 295 0.00 -2.86 -24.88
N MET A 296 -0.96 -1.95 -24.60
CA MET A 296 -0.93 -1.11 -23.39
C MET A 296 -0.48 -1.92 -22.18
N ARG A 297 0.42 -1.38 -21.37
CA ARG A 297 0.98 -2.12 -20.23
C ARG A 297 -0.17 -2.63 -19.35
N PRO A 298 -0.11 -3.86 -18.81
CA PRO A 298 -1.11 -4.33 -17.85
C PRO A 298 -1.44 -3.28 -16.77
N THR A 299 -0.44 -2.57 -16.27
CA THR A 299 -0.57 -1.41 -15.36
C THR A 299 -1.46 -0.27 -15.86
N GLU A 300 -1.48 0.00 -17.17
CA GLU A 300 -2.36 0.98 -17.80
C GLU A 300 -3.80 0.46 -17.91
N TRP A 301 -4.00 -0.85 -18.00
CA TRP A 301 -5.33 -1.46 -18.09
C TRP A 301 -6.07 -1.51 -16.75
N ILE A 302 -5.34 -1.70 -15.65
CA ILE A 302 -5.91 -1.87 -14.30
C ILE A 302 -6.72 -0.63 -13.89
N THR A 303 -6.15 0.56 -14.10
CA THR A 303 -6.82 1.82 -13.73
C THR A 303 -7.83 2.29 -14.79
N ARG A 304 -7.69 1.84 -16.05
CA ARG A 304 -8.50 2.31 -17.18
C ARG A 304 -10.00 2.15 -16.98
N SER A 305 -10.45 1.03 -16.41
CA SER A 305 -11.89 0.79 -16.18
C SER A 305 -12.47 1.82 -15.21
N THR A 306 -11.74 2.13 -14.13
CA THR A 306 -12.14 3.13 -13.15
C THR A 306 -11.99 4.55 -13.71
N GLU A 307 -10.96 4.83 -14.50
CA GLU A 307 -10.82 6.11 -15.21
C GLU A 307 -11.96 6.36 -16.20
N LEU A 308 -12.40 5.35 -16.94
CA LEU A 308 -13.57 5.43 -17.83
C LEU A 308 -14.85 5.74 -17.05
N PHE A 309 -15.06 5.02 -15.96
CA PHE A 309 -16.26 5.14 -15.14
C PHE A 309 -16.36 6.49 -14.43
N LEU A 310 -15.24 7.04 -13.95
CA LEU A 310 -15.18 8.40 -13.40
C LEU A 310 -15.25 9.48 -14.49
N GLY A 311 -15.01 9.10 -15.75
CA GLY A 311 -14.94 10.00 -16.90
C GLY A 311 -13.66 10.83 -16.89
N LEU A 312 -12.54 10.25 -16.46
CA LEU A 312 -11.20 10.80 -16.68
C LEU A 312 -10.75 10.59 -18.13
N VAL A 313 -11.20 9.48 -18.75
CA VAL A 313 -10.95 9.13 -20.16
C VAL A 313 -12.23 8.65 -20.84
N ASN A 314 -12.26 8.66 -22.18
CA ASN A 314 -13.29 7.99 -22.98
C ASN A 314 -12.77 6.65 -23.57
N HIS A 315 -13.62 5.94 -24.32
CA HIS A 315 -13.24 4.66 -24.94
C HIS A 315 -12.05 4.78 -25.92
N ASP A 316 -11.81 5.97 -26.48
CA ASP A 316 -10.67 6.28 -27.35
C ASP A 316 -9.42 6.75 -26.57
N ASN A 317 -9.41 6.60 -25.24
CA ASN A 317 -8.36 7.11 -24.33
C ASN A 317 -8.13 8.63 -24.39
N LYS A 318 -9.09 9.41 -24.90
CA LYS A 318 -9.04 10.88 -24.85
C LYS A 318 -9.50 11.37 -23.48
N THR A 319 -8.75 12.31 -22.91
CA THR A 319 -9.10 12.98 -21.65
C THR A 319 -10.45 13.66 -21.79
N THR A 320 -11.34 13.48 -20.81
CA THR A 320 -12.70 14.06 -20.82
C THR A 320 -12.90 15.04 -19.67
N LYS A 321 -12.86 14.60 -18.42
CA LYS A 321 -12.85 15.49 -17.24
C LYS A 321 -11.42 15.74 -16.76
N SER A 322 -11.19 16.90 -16.16
CA SER A 322 -9.92 17.18 -15.48
C SER A 322 -9.81 16.38 -14.19
N VAL A 323 -8.57 16.18 -13.73
CA VAL A 323 -8.27 15.50 -12.46
C VAL A 323 -8.92 16.22 -11.30
N GLU A 324 -8.89 17.55 -11.29
CA GLU A 324 -9.44 18.39 -10.22
C GLU A 324 -10.96 18.26 -10.15
N ARG A 325 -11.65 18.21 -11.30
CA ARG A 325 -13.10 18.04 -11.36
C ARG A 325 -13.53 16.68 -10.83
N VAL A 326 -12.78 15.62 -11.15
CA VAL A 326 -13.06 14.28 -10.63
C VAL A 326 -12.72 14.18 -9.15
N GLY A 327 -11.59 14.74 -8.72
CA GLY A 327 -11.22 14.81 -7.31
C GLY A 327 -12.25 15.55 -6.46
N ALA A 328 -12.82 16.66 -6.96
CA ALA A 328 -13.92 17.37 -6.32
C ALA A 328 -15.17 16.48 -6.18
N ALA A 329 -15.58 15.80 -7.26
CA ALA A 329 -16.74 14.91 -7.21
C ALA A 329 -16.55 13.69 -6.26
N LEU A 330 -15.31 13.18 -6.15
CA LEU A 330 -14.99 12.13 -5.19
C LEU A 330 -15.03 12.67 -3.75
N ARG A 331 -14.62 13.93 -3.53
CA ARG A 331 -14.74 14.60 -2.23
C ARG A 331 -16.20 14.83 -1.84
N ASP A 332 -17.04 15.34 -2.73
CA ASP A 332 -18.48 15.50 -2.48
C ASP A 332 -19.13 14.17 -2.05
N ARG A 333 -18.64 13.06 -2.62
CA ARG A 333 -19.07 11.72 -2.28
C ARG A 333 -18.58 11.26 -0.90
N LEU A 334 -17.35 11.59 -0.54
CA LEU A 334 -16.82 11.37 0.80
C LEU A 334 -17.60 12.18 1.83
N ASP A 335 -17.92 13.44 1.54
CA ASP A 335 -18.72 14.30 2.41
C ASP A 335 -20.10 13.68 2.66
N THR A 336 -20.71 13.09 1.62
CA THR A 336 -21.98 12.33 1.76
C THR A 336 -21.79 11.11 2.67
N ALA A 337 -20.69 10.37 2.54
CA ALA A 337 -20.38 9.25 3.42
C ALA A 337 -20.25 9.71 4.88
N GLU A 338 -19.52 10.81 5.13
CA GLU A 338 -19.36 11.36 6.47
C GLU A 338 -20.67 11.86 7.08
N GLN A 339 -21.57 12.44 6.29
CA GLN A 339 -22.91 12.81 6.78
C GLN A 339 -23.71 11.59 7.26
N ASN A 340 -23.65 10.49 6.52
CA ASN A 340 -24.28 9.23 6.92
C ASN A 340 -23.62 8.62 8.17
N ILE A 341 -22.29 8.71 8.29
CA ILE A 341 -21.56 8.29 9.50
C ILE A 341 -22.03 9.10 10.70
N ARG A 342 -22.08 10.43 10.58
CA ARG A 342 -22.56 11.33 11.65
C ARG A 342 -23.97 10.91 12.09
N LEU A 343 -24.88 10.72 11.12
CA LEU A 343 -26.27 10.34 11.42
C LEU A 343 -26.35 8.98 12.13
N PHE A 344 -25.59 7.99 11.64
CA PHE A 344 -25.47 6.68 12.28
C PHE A 344 -24.99 6.80 13.74
N LEU A 345 -23.91 7.55 13.98
CA LEU A 345 -23.33 7.72 15.31
C LEU A 345 -24.27 8.47 16.26
N ALA A 346 -25.05 9.44 15.75
CA ALA A 346 -26.07 10.13 16.53
C ALA A 346 -27.21 9.20 16.94
N ILE A 347 -27.72 8.38 16.01
CA ILE A 347 -28.75 7.37 16.30
C ILE A 347 -28.24 6.39 17.35
N LYS A 348 -27.02 5.86 17.14
CA LYS A 348 -26.36 4.96 18.09
C LYS A 348 -26.30 5.58 19.49
N ALA A 349 -25.82 6.82 19.61
CA ALA A 349 -25.71 7.50 20.90
C ALA A 349 -27.06 7.69 21.59
N VAL A 350 -28.13 8.01 20.85
CA VAL A 350 -29.48 8.15 21.41
C VAL A 350 -30.01 6.81 21.93
N LEU A 351 -29.82 5.73 21.16
CA LEU A 351 -30.26 4.39 21.57
C LEU A 351 -29.47 3.86 22.76
N ASP A 352 -28.15 4.06 22.79
CA ASP A 352 -27.29 3.67 23.90
C ASP A 352 -27.67 4.45 25.18
N ALA A 353 -27.89 5.77 25.08
CA ALA A 353 -28.34 6.57 26.21
C ALA A 353 -29.72 6.13 26.74
N ALA A 354 -30.65 5.76 25.86
CA ALA A 354 -31.95 5.22 26.25
C ALA A 354 -31.84 3.86 26.92
N ALA A 355 -30.96 2.98 26.42
CA ALA A 355 -30.72 1.66 26.97
C ALA A 355 -30.10 1.75 28.37
N ASP A 356 -29.11 2.63 28.54
CA ASP A 356 -28.48 2.94 29.83
C ASP A 356 -29.49 3.50 30.83
N ALA A 357 -30.36 4.42 30.41
CA ALA A 357 -31.31 5.09 31.29
C ALA A 357 -32.36 4.14 31.89
N VAL A 358 -32.76 3.08 31.17
CA VAL A 358 -33.66 2.04 31.69
C VAL A 358 -32.91 0.78 32.20
N GLY A 359 -31.57 0.80 32.14
CA GLY A 359 -30.68 -0.24 32.64
C GLY A 359 -30.82 -1.58 31.92
N LEU A 360 -30.82 -1.58 30.58
CA LEU A 360 -30.86 -2.78 29.75
C LEU A 360 -29.52 -3.52 29.77
N ASP A 361 -29.56 -4.84 29.60
CA ASP A 361 -28.38 -5.70 29.50
C ASP A 361 -27.95 -5.83 28.03
N VAL A 362 -27.32 -4.77 27.53
CA VAL A 362 -26.79 -4.70 26.15
C VAL A 362 -25.35 -5.21 26.13
N PRO A 363 -24.93 -6.04 25.16
CA PRO A 363 -23.58 -6.59 25.11
C PRO A 363 -22.49 -5.51 24.97
N GLY A 364 -21.66 -5.38 26.01
CA GLY A 364 -20.31 -4.80 25.96
C GLY A 364 -20.19 -3.35 25.48
N ASN A 365 -18.94 -2.92 25.26
CA ASN A 365 -18.55 -1.54 24.93
C ASN A 365 -19.07 -1.02 23.57
N GLU A 366 -19.79 -1.84 22.81
CA GLU A 366 -20.22 -1.53 21.44
C GLU A 366 -21.68 -1.06 21.34
N GLY A 367 -22.51 -1.30 22.37
CA GLY A 367 -23.87 -0.76 22.47
C GLY A 367 -24.90 -1.45 21.56
N VAL A 368 -26.07 -0.80 21.39
CA VAL A 368 -27.26 -1.37 20.72
C VAL A 368 -27.00 -1.66 19.23
N LEU A 369 -26.14 -0.87 18.60
CA LEU A 369 -25.78 -0.99 17.17
C LEU A 369 -24.36 -1.54 16.98
N ALA A 370 -23.94 -2.48 17.82
CA ALA A 370 -22.59 -3.08 17.78
C ALA A 370 -22.21 -3.62 16.39
N GLY A 371 -23.06 -4.46 15.79
CA GLY A 371 -22.82 -5.07 14.47
C GLY A 371 -22.57 -4.04 13.36
N PRO A 372 -23.51 -3.09 13.12
CA PRO A 372 -23.29 -1.96 12.22
C PRO A 372 -22.04 -1.15 12.52
N ASN A 373 -21.78 -0.84 13.79
CA ASN A 373 -20.64 -0.01 14.20
C ASN A 373 -19.31 -0.67 13.83
N THR A 374 -19.17 -1.97 14.09
CA THR A 374 -17.97 -2.75 13.76
C THR A 374 -17.78 -2.87 12.25
N ARG A 375 -18.87 -3.08 11.50
CA ARG A 375 -18.85 -3.08 10.03
C ARG A 375 -18.35 -1.74 9.48
N LEU A 376 -18.93 -0.64 9.96
CA LEU A 376 -18.54 0.71 9.55
C LEU A 376 -17.06 0.99 9.86
N GLY A 377 -16.59 0.63 11.07
CA GLY A 377 -15.19 0.76 11.47
C GLY A 377 -14.24 0.03 10.51
N ALA A 378 -14.58 -1.19 10.08
CA ALA A 378 -13.78 -1.95 9.13
C ALA A 378 -13.68 -1.27 7.75
N HIS A 379 -14.79 -0.74 7.22
CA HIS A 379 -14.77 -0.01 5.94
C HIS A 379 -13.93 1.26 6.01
N ILE A 380 -14.03 2.03 7.10
CA ILE A 380 -13.24 3.24 7.32
C ILE A 380 -11.75 2.90 7.44
N ALA A 381 -11.40 1.87 8.19
CA ALA A 381 -10.02 1.44 8.36
C ALA A 381 -9.36 1.03 7.04
N LEU A 382 -10.06 0.24 6.20
CA LEU A 382 -9.56 -0.17 4.89
C LEU A 382 -9.37 1.01 3.94
N TYR A 383 -10.33 1.94 3.90
CA TYR A 383 -10.24 3.16 3.10
C TYR A 383 -9.04 4.02 3.52
N ASN A 384 -8.88 4.28 4.83
CA ASN A 384 -7.80 5.12 5.35
C ASN A 384 -6.43 4.48 5.09
N LEU A 385 -6.28 3.18 5.30
CA LEU A 385 -5.05 2.44 5.04
C LEU A 385 -4.62 2.58 3.57
N ARG A 386 -5.52 2.29 2.62
CA ARG A 386 -5.18 2.39 1.18
C ARG A 386 -4.92 3.82 0.72
N LEU A 387 -5.57 4.79 1.34
CA LEU A 387 -5.32 6.21 1.05
C LEU A 387 -3.94 6.64 1.56
N GLU A 388 -3.51 6.14 2.72
CA GLU A 388 -2.18 6.34 3.27
C GLU A 388 -1.12 5.73 2.34
N ASP A 389 -1.26 4.45 1.99
CA ASP A 389 -0.37 3.75 1.03
C ASP A 389 -0.28 4.49 -0.31
N LEU A 390 -1.42 5.02 -0.80
CA LEU A 390 -1.44 5.80 -2.03
C LEU A 390 -0.61 7.09 -1.91
N LYS A 391 -0.65 7.75 -0.76
CA LYS A 391 0.01 9.04 -0.50
C LYS A 391 1.50 8.92 -0.24
N GLU A 392 2.01 7.73 0.06
CA GLU A 392 3.46 7.48 0.15
C GLU A 392 4.20 7.97 -1.11
N GLU A 393 5.44 8.42 -0.91
CA GLU A 393 6.30 8.89 -1.99
C GLU A 393 6.62 7.75 -2.95
N GLN A 394 6.47 8.03 -4.24
CA GLN A 394 6.85 7.07 -5.27
C GLN A 394 8.36 6.92 -5.29
N LYS A 395 8.83 5.68 -5.40
CA LYS A 395 10.26 5.41 -5.57
C LYS A 395 10.70 5.85 -6.96
N SER A 396 11.99 6.16 -7.12
CA SER A 396 12.56 6.65 -8.39
C SER A 396 12.39 5.69 -9.58
N TRP A 397 12.12 4.41 -9.33
CA TRP A 397 11.88 3.39 -10.35
C TRP A 397 10.40 3.19 -10.69
N GLU A 398 9.47 3.83 -9.98
CA GLU A 398 8.02 3.75 -10.24
C GLU A 398 7.60 4.77 -11.30
N SER A 399 6.64 4.40 -12.15
CA SER A 399 6.02 5.29 -13.12
C SER A 399 5.33 6.45 -12.43
N GLY A 400 5.36 7.62 -13.08
CA GLY A 400 4.64 8.78 -12.58
C GLY A 400 3.14 8.50 -12.37
N ALA A 401 2.58 9.11 -11.32
CA ALA A 401 1.20 8.96 -10.93
C ALA A 401 0.19 9.19 -12.09
N THR A 402 -0.77 8.28 -12.18
CA THR A 402 -1.92 8.33 -13.11
C THR A 402 -2.86 9.48 -12.84
N ARG A 403 -3.80 9.73 -13.76
CA ARG A 403 -4.89 10.68 -13.53
C ARG A 403 -5.77 10.24 -12.36
N LEU A 404 -6.06 8.93 -12.28
CA LEU A 404 -6.79 8.35 -11.16
C LEU A 404 -6.08 8.58 -9.82
N GLU A 405 -4.81 8.23 -9.71
CA GLU A 405 -4.04 8.40 -8.47
C GLU A 405 -3.97 9.87 -8.06
N LYS A 406 -3.77 10.78 -9.01
CA LYS A 406 -3.78 12.22 -8.72
C LYS A 406 -5.12 12.69 -8.17
N ALA A 407 -6.24 12.21 -8.73
CA ALA A 407 -7.57 12.56 -8.24
C ALA A 407 -7.82 11.97 -6.83
N LEU A 408 -7.41 10.72 -6.59
CA LEU A 408 -7.58 10.04 -5.31
C LEU A 408 -6.71 10.64 -4.20
N LYS A 409 -5.49 11.11 -4.51
CA LYS A 409 -4.62 11.83 -3.55
C LYS A 409 -5.24 13.11 -2.98
N MET A 410 -6.27 13.66 -3.65
CA MET A 410 -7.02 14.83 -3.16
C MET A 410 -8.01 14.51 -2.03
N LEU A 411 -8.26 13.23 -1.75
CA LEU A 411 -9.18 12.81 -0.70
C LEU A 411 -8.52 12.90 0.69
N PRO A 412 -9.25 13.37 1.71
CA PRO A 412 -8.83 13.25 3.10
C PRO A 412 -9.12 11.86 3.68
N ALA A 413 -8.43 11.54 4.77
CA ALA A 413 -8.79 10.39 5.60
C ALA A 413 -10.09 10.70 6.36
N ILE A 414 -10.87 9.66 6.68
CA ILE A 414 -12.06 9.78 7.51
C ILE A 414 -11.63 9.78 8.98
N GLU A 415 -11.80 10.91 9.65
CA GLU A 415 -11.50 11.07 11.08
C GLU A 415 -12.75 10.84 11.93
N VAL A 416 -13.01 9.58 12.30
CA VAL A 416 -14.24 9.17 13.02
C VAL A 416 -14.45 9.96 14.31
N ASP A 417 -13.38 10.33 15.02
CA ASP A 417 -13.49 11.08 16.28
C ASP A 417 -14.10 12.47 16.10
N GLY A 418 -13.85 13.13 14.97
CA GLY A 418 -14.48 14.42 14.62
C GLY A 418 -15.96 14.28 14.26
N LEU A 419 -16.38 13.09 13.80
CA LEU A 419 -17.75 12.78 13.38
C LEU A 419 -18.66 12.33 14.53
N LYS A 420 -18.10 12.08 15.72
CA LYS A 420 -18.86 11.63 16.89
C LYS A 420 -19.72 12.77 17.46
N PRO A 421 -20.83 12.43 18.14
CA PRO A 421 -21.54 13.36 19.02
C PRO A 421 -20.60 14.01 20.04
N SER A 422 -20.78 15.30 20.30
CA SER A 422 -19.99 16.03 21.28
C SER A 422 -20.25 15.53 22.70
N PRO A 423 -19.26 15.57 23.62
CA PRO A 423 -19.45 15.16 25.01
C PRO A 423 -20.59 15.89 25.71
N ASP A 424 -20.78 17.18 25.41
CA ASP A 424 -21.87 17.98 25.95
C ASP A 424 -23.24 17.51 25.44
N SER A 425 -23.34 17.17 24.15
CA SER A 425 -24.55 16.56 23.58
C SER A 425 -24.88 15.23 24.25
N LEU A 426 -23.87 14.36 24.45
CA LEU A 426 -24.05 13.07 25.11
C LEU A 426 -24.54 13.22 26.56
N LYS A 427 -24.01 14.20 27.30
CA LYS A 427 -24.48 14.51 28.66
C LYS A 427 -25.93 14.96 28.66
N GLN A 428 -26.30 15.88 27.77
CA GLN A 428 -27.68 16.36 27.63
C GLN A 428 -28.66 15.26 27.20
N LEU A 429 -28.22 14.34 26.33
CA LEU A 429 -29.01 13.17 25.97
C LEU A 429 -29.33 12.33 27.20
N LYS A 430 -28.32 11.95 27.99
CA LYS A 430 -28.51 11.11 29.17
C LYS A 430 -29.51 11.70 30.17
N ASP A 431 -29.41 13.00 30.44
CA ASP A 431 -30.26 13.67 31.43
C ASP A 431 -31.73 13.81 31.00
N LYS A 432 -32.03 13.77 29.69
CA LYS A 432 -33.36 14.08 29.15
C LYS A 432 -34.00 12.96 28.32
N THR A 433 -33.41 11.77 28.25
CA THR A 433 -33.89 10.72 27.33
C THR A 433 -35.22 10.13 27.78
N LEU A 434 -35.42 9.89 29.08
CA LEU A 434 -36.68 9.32 29.60
C LEU A 434 -37.84 10.30 29.62
N ASP A 435 -37.58 11.58 29.91
CA ASP A 435 -38.62 12.61 29.93
C ASP A 435 -39.26 12.82 28.55
N ASP A 436 -38.44 12.70 27.51
CA ASP A 436 -38.86 12.92 26.11
C ASP A 436 -39.42 11.65 25.45
N ALA A 437 -39.15 10.46 25.98
CA ALA A 437 -39.58 9.16 25.43
C ALA A 437 -41.10 8.88 25.54
N ARG A 438 -41.91 9.90 25.82
CA ARG A 438 -43.37 9.77 26.04
C ARG A 438 -44.22 9.92 24.76
N GLY A 439 -43.60 10.18 23.60
CA GLY A 439 -44.30 10.35 22.32
C GLY A 439 -43.55 9.73 21.15
N GLU A 440 -44.23 9.44 20.04
CA GLU A 440 -43.68 8.66 18.92
C GLU A 440 -42.54 9.37 18.15
N GLU A 441 -42.42 10.69 18.29
CA GLU A 441 -41.40 11.50 17.62
C GLU A 441 -40.12 11.70 18.45
N TRP A 442 -40.02 11.07 19.64
CA TRP A 442 -38.92 11.32 20.57
C TRP A 442 -37.55 11.08 19.94
N LEU A 443 -37.38 9.96 19.23
CA LEU A 443 -36.14 9.59 18.56
C LEU A 443 -35.71 10.66 17.55
N ARG A 444 -36.64 11.08 16.67
CA ARG A 444 -36.38 12.08 15.64
C ARG A 444 -35.99 13.42 16.25
N THR A 445 -36.67 13.81 17.33
CA THR A 445 -36.39 15.05 18.07
C THR A 445 -35.01 15.00 18.71
N LYS A 446 -34.64 13.86 19.32
CA LYS A 446 -33.34 13.67 19.95
C LYS A 446 -32.19 13.63 18.96
N VAL A 447 -32.31 12.88 17.87
CA VAL A 447 -31.28 12.85 16.81
C VAL A 447 -31.04 14.25 16.27
N ARG A 448 -32.10 15.04 16.05
CA ARG A 448 -31.99 16.45 15.63
C ARG A 448 -31.35 17.37 16.67
N SER A 449 -31.33 16.98 17.94
CA SER A 449 -30.72 17.77 19.02
C SER A 449 -29.24 17.47 19.25
N VAL A 450 -28.70 16.42 18.61
CA VAL A 450 -27.29 16.07 18.73
C VAL A 450 -26.42 17.04 17.93
N GLU A 451 -25.34 17.50 18.55
CA GLU A 451 -24.27 18.24 17.90
C GLU A 451 -23.03 17.37 17.82
N CYS A 452 -22.35 17.36 16.67
CA CYS A 452 -21.10 16.64 16.48
C CYS A 452 -19.90 17.44 17.00
N VAL A 453 -18.75 16.79 17.21
CA VAL A 453 -17.51 17.44 17.68
C VAL A 453 -17.05 18.55 16.74
N ASP A 454 -17.26 18.38 15.44
CA ASP A 454 -16.98 19.38 14.40
C ASP A 454 -17.98 20.57 14.37
N GLY A 455 -18.97 20.59 15.26
CA GLY A 455 -19.96 21.66 15.38
C GLY A 455 -21.15 21.54 14.42
N ILE A 456 -21.25 20.47 13.63
CA ILE A 456 -22.39 20.23 12.74
C ILE A 456 -23.62 19.79 13.55
N ASN A 457 -24.78 20.40 13.26
CA ASN A 457 -26.06 20.10 13.90
C ASN A 457 -27.04 19.45 12.89
N PHE A 458 -27.66 18.32 13.28
CA PHE A 458 -28.58 17.57 12.43
C PHE A 458 -29.89 18.30 12.08
N LYS A 459 -30.26 19.38 12.76
CA LYS A 459 -31.36 20.26 12.33
C LYS A 459 -31.16 20.83 10.93
N GLN A 460 -29.92 20.99 10.49
CA GLN A 460 -29.59 21.53 9.17
C GLN A 460 -29.57 20.45 8.09
N LEU A 461 -29.39 19.18 8.45
CA LEU A 461 -29.27 18.05 7.53
C LEU A 461 -30.61 17.33 7.25
N LEU A 462 -31.62 17.49 8.12
CA LEU A 462 -32.89 16.76 8.08
C LEU A 462 -34.11 17.65 7.74
N ASN A 463 -33.89 18.77 7.04
CA ASN A 463 -34.92 19.70 6.55
C ASN A 463 -35.18 19.53 5.05
#